data_AF-A0AAI9IGK5-F1
#
_entry.id   AF-A0AAI9IGK5-F1
#
_cell.length_a   1.000
_cell.length_b   1.000
_cell.length_c   1.000
_cell.angle_alpha   90.00
_cell.angle_beta   90.00
_cell.angle_gamma   90.00
#
_symmetry.space_group_name_H-M   'P 1'
#
loop_
_entity.id
_entity.type
_entity.pdbx_description
1 polymer ?
#
loop_
_entity_poly.entity_id
_entity_poly.type
_entity_poly.pdbx_seq_one_letter_code
_entity_poly.pdbx_strand_id
1 'polypeptide(L)'
;MRPHLLLSLSLSFVSIAMTAPAWPTTALEDDIHALKQTSVFALGQVGFIGHISESERRYRRILQNPTALEDFRRMLDDDSATDEARLYAACGIRALAANEFDTLTRTLRLSGRSVSILRTDILKREPLQYQLRMIGESGCNDAYWR
;
A
#
# COMPACT_ATOMS: atom_id res chain seq x y z
N MET A 1 22.69 -58.05 -41.87
CA MET A 1 22.25 -57.78 -40.49
C MET A 1 22.79 -56.41 -40.07
N ARG A 2 21.90 -55.42 -39.83
CA ARG A 2 22.22 -54.10 -39.25
C ARG A 2 22.28 -54.21 -37.72
N PRO A 3 23.11 -53.41 -37.04
CA PRO A 3 22.52 -52.39 -36.15
C PRO A 3 23.35 -51.06 -36.14
N HIS A 4 22.71 -49.93 -36.40
CA HIS A 4 22.14 -48.95 -35.45
C HIS A 4 23.13 -47.85 -35.04
N LEU A 5 23.03 -46.72 -35.75
CA LEU A 5 23.49 -45.40 -35.33
C LEU A 5 22.86 -45.04 -33.98
N LEU A 6 23.68 -44.68 -32.99
CA LEU A 6 23.24 -44.05 -31.75
C LEU A 6 23.16 -42.54 -31.97
N LEU A 7 21.94 -42.01 -31.95
CA LEU A 7 21.63 -40.59 -32.00
C LEU A 7 21.74 -40.03 -30.57
N SER A 8 22.78 -39.24 -30.28
CA SER A 8 22.92 -38.54 -29.01
C SER A 8 22.06 -37.28 -29.00
N LEU A 9 20.98 -37.29 -28.22
CA LEU A 9 20.15 -36.11 -27.94
C LEU A 9 20.85 -35.25 -26.86
N SER A 10 21.42 -34.11 -27.23
CA SER A 10 21.95 -33.14 -26.28
C SER A 10 20.80 -32.28 -25.72
N LEU A 11 20.54 -32.43 -24.42
CA LEU A 11 19.60 -31.60 -23.65
C LEU A 11 20.22 -30.20 -23.43
N SER A 12 19.80 -29.22 -24.21
CA SER A 12 20.11 -27.81 -23.96
C SER A 12 19.18 -27.27 -22.87
N PHE A 13 19.69 -27.14 -21.64
CA PHE A 13 19.02 -26.39 -20.57
C PHE A 13 19.07 -24.89 -20.90
N VAL A 14 18.02 -24.38 -21.54
CA VAL A 14 17.79 -22.95 -21.71
C VAL A 14 17.43 -22.36 -20.35
N SER A 15 18.40 -21.73 -19.69
CA SER A 15 18.16 -20.95 -18.48
C SER A 15 17.47 -19.64 -18.88
N ILE A 16 16.15 -19.59 -18.74
CA ILE A 16 15.39 -18.35 -18.87
C ILE A 16 15.66 -17.53 -17.61
N ALA A 17 16.57 -16.56 -17.72
CA ALA A 17 16.74 -15.54 -16.68
C ALA A 17 15.45 -14.72 -16.59
N MET A 18 14.69 -14.90 -15.51
CA MET A 18 13.54 -14.03 -15.20
C MET A 18 14.09 -12.66 -14.82
N THR A 19 14.16 -11.74 -15.79
CA THR A 19 14.36 -10.32 -15.50
C THR A 19 13.07 -9.80 -14.89
N ALA A 20 13.06 -9.61 -13.57
CA ALA A 20 11.97 -8.92 -12.90
C ALA A 20 11.80 -7.52 -13.52
N PRO A 21 10.56 -7.09 -13.81
CA PRO A 21 10.34 -5.74 -14.32
C PRO A 21 10.76 -4.72 -13.27
N ALA A 22 11.79 -3.93 -13.57
CA ALA A 22 12.15 -2.75 -12.79
C ALA A 22 11.12 -1.66 -13.10
N TRP A 23 10.25 -1.34 -12.14
CA TRP A 23 9.45 -0.12 -12.25
C TRP A 23 10.37 1.10 -12.22
N PRO A 24 10.08 2.15 -13.01
CA PRO A 24 10.87 3.36 -12.96
C PRO A 24 10.75 3.96 -11.55
N THR A 25 11.87 4.03 -10.83
CA THR A 25 11.97 4.55 -9.44
C THR A 25 11.27 5.90 -9.28
N THR A 26 11.30 6.73 -10.33
CA THR A 26 10.67 8.06 -10.35
C THR A 26 9.15 8.01 -10.18
N ALA A 27 8.46 7.01 -10.75
CA ALA A 27 7.00 6.92 -10.65
C ALA A 27 6.54 6.54 -9.23
N LEU A 28 7.31 5.69 -8.55
CA LEU A 28 7.05 5.32 -7.15
C LEU A 28 7.29 6.52 -6.22
N GLU A 29 8.41 7.23 -6.42
CA GLU A 29 8.74 8.42 -5.65
C GLU A 29 7.67 9.51 -5.79
N ASP A 30 7.15 9.72 -7.01
CA ASP A 30 6.04 10.63 -7.28
C ASP A 30 4.75 10.21 -6.56
N ASP A 31 4.44 8.91 -6.55
CA ASP A 31 3.28 8.38 -5.84
C ASP A 31 3.40 8.58 -4.32
N ILE A 32 4.58 8.32 -3.75
CA ILE A 32 4.87 8.55 -2.33
C ILE A 32 4.75 10.04 -2.00
N HIS A 33 5.37 10.89 -2.81
CA HIS A 33 5.34 12.35 -2.63
C HIS A 33 3.91 12.88 -2.66
N ALA A 34 3.13 12.49 -3.67
CA ALA A 34 1.75 12.94 -3.80
C ALA A 34 0.83 12.36 -2.72
N LEU A 35 1.06 11.12 -2.26
CA LEU A 35 0.28 10.53 -1.17
C LEU A 35 0.54 11.26 0.16
N LYS A 36 1.80 11.64 0.45
CA LYS A 36 2.16 12.42 1.65
C LYS A 36 1.38 13.74 1.80
N GLN A 37 0.96 14.33 0.68
CA GLN A 37 0.26 15.62 0.63
C GLN A 37 -1.27 15.48 0.59
N THR A 38 -1.82 14.27 0.67
CA THR A 38 -3.28 14.07 0.56
C THR A 38 -4.01 14.66 1.76
N SER A 39 -5.10 15.39 1.54
CA SER A 39 -5.90 16.00 2.61
C SER A 39 -7.15 15.19 2.98
N VAL A 40 -7.38 14.06 2.32
CA VAL A 40 -8.56 13.20 2.53
C VAL A 40 -8.14 11.75 2.49
N PHE A 41 -8.49 11.00 3.53
CA PHE A 41 -8.38 9.55 3.54
C PHE A 41 -9.67 8.93 2.98
N ALA A 42 -9.53 8.17 1.90
CA ALA A 42 -10.61 7.57 1.16
C ALA A 42 -10.19 6.19 0.65
N LEU A 43 -10.72 5.13 1.24
CA LEU A 43 -10.58 3.76 0.75
C LEU A 43 -11.96 3.21 0.37
N GLY A 44 -12.02 2.59 -0.81
CA GLY A 44 -13.25 2.10 -1.42
C GLY A 44 -13.93 3.12 -2.33
N GLN A 45 -15.16 2.80 -2.74
CA GLN A 45 -15.94 3.65 -3.63
C GLN A 45 -16.36 4.93 -2.90
N VAL A 46 -16.01 6.08 -3.48
CA VAL A 46 -16.34 7.40 -2.95
C VAL A 46 -16.94 8.32 -4.02
N GLY A 47 -17.59 9.39 -3.57
CA GLY A 47 -18.31 10.34 -4.41
C GLY A 47 -19.74 9.88 -4.76
N PHE A 48 -20.52 10.81 -5.32
CA PHE A 48 -21.89 10.56 -5.74
C PHE A 48 -21.96 9.49 -6.85
N ILE A 49 -21.10 9.64 -7.86
CA ILE A 49 -20.77 8.58 -8.80
C ILE A 49 -19.54 7.87 -8.21
N GLY A 50 -19.77 6.71 -7.62
CA GLY A 50 -18.74 5.93 -6.93
C GLY A 50 -17.51 5.73 -7.82
N HIS A 51 -16.34 6.12 -7.31
CA HIS A 51 -15.06 5.87 -7.92
C HIS A 51 -13.98 5.59 -6.87
N ILE A 52 -12.87 4.98 -7.30
CA ILE A 52 -11.67 4.84 -6.49
C ILE A 52 -10.88 6.15 -6.54
N SER A 53 -10.56 6.69 -5.36
CA SER A 53 -9.82 7.95 -5.20
C SER A 53 -8.39 7.85 -5.77
N GLU A 54 -7.83 8.98 -6.20
CA GLU A 54 -6.44 9.00 -6.68
C GLU A 54 -5.43 8.64 -5.58
N SER A 55 -5.68 9.07 -4.34
CA SER A 55 -4.86 8.70 -3.17
C SER A 55 -4.90 7.20 -2.91
N GLU A 56 -6.05 6.54 -3.06
CA GLU A 56 -6.12 5.07 -2.98
C GLU A 56 -5.36 4.39 -4.12
N ARG A 57 -5.44 4.90 -5.35
CA ARG A 57 -4.67 4.32 -6.46
C ARG A 57 -3.17 4.38 -6.20
N ARG A 58 -2.68 5.52 -5.68
CA ARG A 58 -1.27 5.68 -5.28
C ARG A 58 -0.89 4.72 -4.16
N TYR A 59 -1.69 4.69 -3.09
CA TYR A 59 -1.50 3.75 -1.98
C TYR A 59 -1.37 2.30 -2.47
N ARG A 60 -2.26 1.87 -3.38
CA ARG A 60 -2.24 0.51 -3.94
C ARG A 60 -0.99 0.25 -4.78
N ARG A 61 -0.53 1.21 -5.58
CA ARG A 61 0.74 1.06 -6.33
C ARG A 61 1.93 0.96 -5.38
N ILE A 62 2.00 1.80 -4.34
CA ILE A 62 3.03 1.73 -3.31
C ILE A 62 3.00 0.35 -2.63
N LEU A 63 1.82 -0.14 -2.24
CA LEU A 63 1.65 -1.43 -1.55
C LEU A 63 2.18 -2.64 -2.33
N GLN A 64 2.22 -2.57 -3.66
CA GLN A 64 2.73 -3.64 -4.52
C GLN A 64 4.26 -3.66 -4.65
N ASN A 65 4.96 -2.68 -4.09
CA ASN A 65 6.42 -2.59 -4.17
C ASN A 65 7.13 -3.46 -3.12
N PRO A 66 8.31 -4.02 -3.44
CA PRO A 66 9.14 -4.71 -2.45
C PRO A 66 9.54 -3.84 -1.24
N THR A 67 9.63 -2.52 -1.43
CA THR A 67 10.02 -1.53 -0.40
C THR A 67 8.82 -0.98 0.39
N ALA A 68 7.59 -1.41 0.08
CA ALA A 68 6.36 -0.79 0.58
C ALA A 68 6.33 -0.61 2.11
N LEU A 69 6.75 -1.62 2.87
CA LEU A 69 6.75 -1.55 4.33
C LEU A 69 7.69 -0.44 4.84
N GLU A 70 8.87 -0.29 4.25
CA GLU A 70 9.81 0.76 4.63
C GLU A 70 9.27 2.14 4.24
N ASP A 71 8.66 2.26 3.06
CA ASP A 71 8.06 3.51 2.59
C ASP A 71 6.90 3.96 3.47
N PHE A 72 6.05 3.03 3.92
CA PHE A 72 4.99 3.33 4.87
C PHE A 72 5.50 3.67 6.27
N ARG A 73 6.55 2.99 6.78
CA ARG A 73 7.19 3.39 8.05
C ARG A 73 7.72 4.81 7.96
N ARG A 74 8.45 5.12 6.89
CA ARG A 74 9.00 6.47 6.67
C ARG A 74 7.89 7.51 6.60
N MET A 75 6.80 7.23 5.88
CA MET A 75 5.64 8.12 5.79
C MET A 75 4.93 8.32 7.12
N LEU A 76 4.87 7.30 7.98
CA LEU A 76 4.24 7.39 9.29
C LEU A 76 4.97 8.39 10.21
N ASP A 77 6.31 8.38 10.16
CA ASP A 77 7.19 9.20 10.99
C ASP A 77 7.55 10.56 10.37
N ASP A 78 7.09 10.83 9.15
CA ASP A 78 7.42 12.06 8.42
C ASP A 78 6.58 13.25 8.91
N ASP A 79 7.23 14.31 9.40
CA ASP A 79 6.58 15.54 9.87
C ASP A 79 5.90 16.35 8.75
N SER A 80 6.32 16.16 7.49
CA SER A 80 5.69 16.79 6.33
C SER A 80 4.48 16.02 5.78
N ALA A 81 4.24 14.80 6.26
CA ALA A 81 3.08 14.01 5.86
C ALA A 81 1.82 14.47 6.60
N THR A 82 0.70 14.53 5.88
CA THR A 82 -0.61 14.80 6.48
C THR A 82 -1.05 13.64 7.37
N ASP A 83 -2.02 13.88 8.26
CA ASP A 83 -2.56 12.81 9.10
C ASP A 83 -3.34 11.78 8.27
N GLU A 84 -3.94 12.20 7.15
CA GLU A 84 -4.58 11.33 6.18
C GLU A 84 -3.57 10.43 5.45
N ALA A 85 -2.41 10.95 5.07
CA ALA A 85 -1.30 10.15 4.53
C ALA A 85 -0.79 9.13 5.54
N ARG A 86 -0.65 9.54 6.80
CA ARG A 86 -0.27 8.65 7.91
C ARG A 86 -1.30 7.54 8.14
N LEU A 87 -2.59 7.75 7.84
CA LEU A 87 -3.58 6.68 7.83
C LEU A 87 -3.41 5.68 6.68
N TYR A 88 -3.05 6.15 5.47
CA TYR A 88 -2.65 5.23 4.40
C TYR A 88 -1.41 4.42 4.79
N ALA A 89 -0.43 5.05 5.43
CA ALA A 89 0.74 4.36 5.96
C ALA A 89 0.38 3.31 7.01
N ALA A 90 -0.47 3.68 7.98
CA ALA A 90 -0.99 2.74 8.97
C ALA A 90 -1.70 1.55 8.32
N CYS A 91 -2.48 1.78 7.25
CA CYS A 91 -3.08 0.71 6.47
C CYS A 91 -2.06 -0.22 5.83
N GLY A 92 -1.04 0.34 5.18
CA GLY A 92 0.02 -0.45 4.56
C GLY A 92 0.79 -1.29 5.59
N ILE A 93 1.12 -0.70 6.74
CA ILE A 93 1.75 -1.42 7.86
C ILE A 93 0.85 -2.53 8.38
N ARG A 94 -0.45 -2.28 8.55
CA ARG A 94 -1.40 -3.31 9.00
C ARG A 94 -1.45 -4.49 8.03
N ALA A 95 -1.40 -4.23 6.73
CA ALA A 95 -1.42 -5.25 5.69
C ALA A 95 -0.11 -6.05 5.59
N LEU A 96 1.05 -5.40 5.76
CA LEU A 96 2.37 -6.01 5.53
C LEU A 96 3.06 -6.53 6.80
N ALA A 97 2.79 -5.92 7.96
CA ALA A 97 3.46 -6.16 9.23
C ALA A 97 2.48 -6.00 10.40
N ALA A 98 1.41 -6.80 10.39
CA ALA A 98 0.31 -6.74 11.35
C ALA A 98 0.75 -6.77 12.83
N ASN A 99 1.84 -7.47 13.14
CA ASN A 99 2.43 -7.60 14.48
C ASN A 99 3.14 -6.32 14.97
N GLU A 100 3.53 -5.43 14.05
CA GLU A 100 4.23 -4.19 14.39
C GLU A 100 3.31 -2.98 14.47
N PHE A 101 2.09 -3.11 13.93
CA PHE A 101 1.12 -2.04 13.80
C PHE A 101 0.90 -1.25 15.09
N ASP A 102 0.70 -1.95 16.22
CA ASP A 102 0.39 -1.27 17.48
C ASP A 102 1.56 -0.49 18.06
N THR A 103 2.78 -1.02 17.86
CA THR A 103 4.01 -0.36 18.29
C THR A 103 4.26 0.89 17.46
N LEU A 104 4.18 0.76 16.12
CA LEU A 104 4.49 1.85 15.19
C LEU A 104 3.48 3.00 15.27
N THR A 105 2.19 2.71 15.50
CA THR A 105 1.14 3.75 15.52
C THR A 105 0.90 4.36 16.90
N ARG A 106 1.64 3.95 17.94
CA ARG A 106 1.40 4.36 19.34
C ARG A 106 1.41 5.88 19.51
N THR A 107 2.41 6.57 18.97
CA THR A 107 2.54 8.03 19.11
C THR A 107 1.38 8.76 18.44
N LEU A 108 0.98 8.33 17.24
CA LEU A 108 -0.13 8.93 16.52
C LEU A 108 -1.46 8.77 17.28
N ARG A 109 -1.69 7.63 17.94
CA ARG A 109 -2.89 7.40 18.76
C ARG A 109 -3.01 8.35 19.95
N LEU A 110 -1.88 8.81 20.49
CA LEU A 110 -1.85 9.72 21.63
C LEU A 110 -1.86 11.20 21.22
N SER A 111 -1.82 11.51 19.91
CA SER A 111 -1.67 12.88 19.41
C SER A 111 -2.91 13.77 19.61
N GLY A 112 -4.09 13.19 19.84
CA GLY A 112 -5.36 13.94 19.89
C GLY A 112 -5.78 14.56 18.55
N ARG A 113 -5.09 14.24 17.45
CA ARG A 113 -5.34 14.81 16.11
C ARG A 113 -6.59 14.23 15.47
N SER A 114 -7.07 14.89 14.42
CA SER A 114 -8.24 14.49 13.64
C SER A 114 -7.94 14.53 12.15
N VAL A 115 -8.66 13.70 11.41
CA VAL A 115 -8.46 13.40 9.99
C VAL A 115 -9.75 13.57 9.22
N SER A 116 -9.64 13.93 7.95
CA SER A 116 -10.75 14.03 7.01
C SER A 116 -10.94 12.69 6.31
N ILE A 117 -12.07 12.04 6.57
CA ILE A 117 -12.42 10.73 6.04
C ILE A 117 -13.58 10.89 5.05
N LEU A 118 -13.39 10.41 3.83
CA LEU A 118 -14.45 10.30 2.85
C LEU A 118 -14.88 8.83 2.74
N ARG A 119 -16.14 8.57 3.06
CA ARG A 119 -16.81 7.28 2.87
C ARG A 119 -18.05 7.55 2.05
N THR A 120 -18.28 6.75 1.01
CA THR A 120 -19.34 7.00 0.03
C THR A 120 -19.27 8.46 -0.45
N ASP A 121 -20.34 9.22 -0.33
CA ASP A 121 -20.51 10.63 -0.65
C ASP A 121 -20.39 11.55 0.58
N ILE A 122 -19.96 11.03 1.74
CA ILE A 122 -19.93 11.77 3.02
C ILE A 122 -18.49 12.03 3.48
N LEU A 123 -18.11 13.31 3.52
CA LEU A 123 -16.86 13.78 4.12
C LEU A 123 -17.07 14.13 5.60
N LYS A 124 -16.32 13.48 6.49
CA LYS A 124 -16.38 13.71 7.95
C LYS A 124 -14.99 13.92 8.53
N ARG A 125 -14.91 14.74 9.58
CA ARG A 125 -13.71 14.85 10.41
C ARG A 125 -13.85 13.91 11.59
N GLU A 126 -12.98 12.92 11.69
CA GLU A 126 -13.01 11.88 12.72
C GLU A 126 -11.69 11.87 13.52
N PRO A 127 -11.68 11.47 14.80
CA PRO A 127 -10.45 11.35 15.58
C PRO A 127 -9.47 10.35 14.94
N LEU A 128 -8.20 10.73 14.83
CA LEU A 128 -7.15 9.86 14.26
C LEU A 128 -7.03 8.56 15.07
N GLN A 129 -7.07 8.67 16.40
CA GLN A 129 -7.05 7.53 17.31
C GLN A 129 -8.17 6.53 17.02
N TYR A 130 -9.38 7.01 16.73
CA TYR A 130 -10.51 6.14 16.40
C TYR A 130 -10.24 5.37 15.11
N GLN A 131 -9.72 6.01 14.07
CA GLN A 131 -9.35 5.31 12.82
C GLN A 131 -8.25 4.27 13.04
N LEU A 132 -7.19 4.62 13.77
CA LEU A 132 -6.09 3.70 14.05
C LEU A 132 -6.53 2.49 14.88
N ARG A 133 -7.55 2.64 15.72
CA ARG A 133 -8.19 1.50 16.40
C ARG A 133 -8.94 0.63 15.40
N MET A 134 -9.80 1.22 14.57
CA MET A 134 -10.57 0.47 13.57
C MET A 134 -9.66 -0.31 12.61
N ILE A 135 -8.56 0.31 12.16
CA ILE A 135 -7.56 -0.34 11.29
C ILE A 135 -6.90 -1.52 12.01
N GLY A 136 -6.53 -1.36 13.28
CA GLY A 136 -5.91 -2.44 14.06
C GLY A 136 -6.84 -3.65 14.25
N GLU A 137 -8.09 -3.39 14.59
CA GLU A 137 -9.09 -4.42 14.89
C GLU A 137 -9.61 -5.12 13.62
N SER A 138 -9.93 -4.36 12.59
CA SER A 138 -10.67 -4.85 11.41
C SER A 138 -9.87 -4.85 10.12
N GLY A 139 -8.62 -4.38 10.15
CA GLY A 139 -7.87 -4.09 8.92
C GLY A 139 -8.38 -2.81 8.26
N CYS A 140 -7.88 -2.52 7.06
CA CYS A 140 -8.39 -1.40 6.28
C CYS A 140 -9.62 -1.83 5.49
N ASN A 141 -10.61 -0.93 5.40
CA ASN A 141 -11.87 -1.20 4.70
C ASN A 141 -11.64 -1.25 3.18
N ASP A 142 -11.06 -2.35 2.74
CA ASP A 142 -10.59 -2.58 1.38
C ASP A 142 -11.44 -3.69 0.69
N ALA A 143 -12.56 -4.07 1.31
CA ALA A 143 -13.37 -5.24 0.97
C ALA A 143 -13.92 -5.31 -0.48
N TYR A 144 -13.79 -4.23 -1.27
CA TYR A 144 -14.32 -4.17 -2.65
C TYR A 144 -13.29 -4.51 -3.74
N TRP A 145 -12.08 -4.97 -3.40
CA TRP A 145 -11.06 -5.32 -4.40
C TRP A 145 -10.62 -6.79 -4.41
N ARG A 146 -11.03 -7.61 -3.43
CA ARG A 146 -10.75 -9.05 -3.45
C ARG A 146 -11.69 -9.80 -4.40
#